data_AF-A0A8S3UYY0-F1
#
_entry.id   AF-A0A8S3UYY0-F1
#
_cell.length_a   1.000
_cell.length_b   1.000
_cell.length_c   1.000
_cell.angle_alpha   90.00
_cell.angle_beta   90.00
_cell.angle_gamma   90.00
#
_symmetry.space_group_name_H-M   'P 1'
#
loop_
_entity.id
_entity.type
_entity.pdbx_description
1 polymer ?
#
loop_
_entity_poly.entity_id
_entity_poly.type
_entity_poly.pdbx_seq_one_letter_code
_entity_poly.pdbx_strand_id
1 'polypeptide(L)'
;MSKVSEDLLIYFVAHCQSVLKLKYSTIKLYLAGVRFHGVNFDNVNPLCDKFGHTYQRLQNVLNGVKKSESKPLRQKLPITFKILQEIVTCLQCGFFNHDYMDLTFQTACVLAFYGFLRCNEFTCRTVFDPDSNLCVSDINFVSECEVTVNLKATKTDIFRQGIIISLFKIEGVVCPYKLLSQLMSVRLNLNAKQNDSFSR
;
A
#
# COMPACT_ATOMS: atom_id res chain seq x y z
N MET A 1 -33.47 32.13 -9.06
CA MET A 1 -32.96 30.74 -8.99
C MET A 1 -31.68 30.67 -9.79
N SER A 2 -30.53 30.36 -9.19
CA SER A 2 -29.28 30.20 -9.94
C SER A 2 -29.46 29.05 -10.94
N LYS A 3 -29.32 29.34 -12.24
CA LYS A 3 -29.52 28.36 -13.32
C LYS A 3 -28.48 27.22 -13.33
N VAL A 4 -27.41 27.34 -12.54
CA VAL A 4 -26.29 26.40 -12.49
C VAL A 4 -26.42 25.49 -11.27
N SER A 5 -26.60 24.18 -11.51
CA SER A 5 -26.64 23.13 -10.48
C SER A 5 -25.34 22.31 -10.45
N GLU A 6 -25.12 21.56 -9.36
CA GLU A 6 -23.97 20.63 -9.24
C GLU A 6 -23.95 19.63 -10.40
N ASP A 7 -25.09 19.02 -10.74
CA ASP A 7 -25.17 18.02 -11.81
C ASP A 7 -24.81 18.63 -13.17
N LEU A 8 -25.24 19.86 -13.45
CA LEU A 8 -24.88 20.55 -14.69
C LEU A 8 -23.36 20.80 -14.78
N LEU A 9 -22.72 21.17 -13.66
CA LEU A 9 -21.26 21.33 -13.60
C LEU A 9 -20.54 20.00 -13.81
N ILE A 10 -21.06 18.90 -13.25
CA ILE A 10 -20.52 17.56 -13.46
C ILE A 10 -20.64 17.15 -14.93
N TYR A 11 -21.81 17.34 -15.56
CA TYR A 11 -22.00 17.06 -16.98
C TYR A 11 -21.10 17.92 -17.87
N PHE A 12 -20.92 19.20 -17.52
CA PHE A 12 -20.00 20.10 -18.21
C PHE A 12 -18.56 19.58 -18.14
N VAL A 13 -18.05 19.24 -16.94
CA VAL A 13 -16.71 18.68 -16.76
C VAL A 13 -16.54 17.37 -17.53
N ALA A 14 -17.53 16.48 -17.45
CA ALA A 14 -17.53 15.21 -18.17
C ALA A 14 -17.52 15.41 -19.70
N HIS A 15 -18.29 16.36 -20.22
CA HIS A 15 -18.32 16.71 -21.65
C HIS A 15 -16.98 17.31 -22.11
N CYS A 16 -16.42 18.24 -21.33
CA CYS A 16 -15.11 18.84 -21.63
C CYS A 16 -13.99 17.80 -21.71
N GLN A 17 -13.99 16.80 -20.83
CA GLN A 17 -13.00 15.73 -20.86
C GLN A 17 -13.28 14.69 -21.97
N SER A 18 -14.51 14.17 -22.04
CA SER A 18 -14.83 13.00 -22.89
C SER A 18 -15.02 13.37 -24.36
N VAL A 19 -15.64 14.51 -24.64
CA VAL A 19 -15.97 14.95 -26.00
C VAL A 19 -14.92 15.94 -26.51
N LEU A 20 -14.67 17.01 -25.74
CA LEU A 20 -13.75 18.08 -26.17
C LEU A 20 -12.27 17.76 -25.93
N LYS A 21 -11.97 16.67 -25.21
CA LYS A 21 -10.60 16.22 -24.88
C LYS A 21 -9.73 17.32 -24.24
N LEU A 22 -10.34 18.20 -23.45
CA LEU A 22 -9.65 19.29 -22.79
C LEU A 22 -8.85 18.79 -21.59
N LYS A 23 -7.72 19.45 -21.33
CA LYS A 23 -6.87 19.19 -20.17
C LYS A 23 -7.52 19.67 -18.88
N TYR A 24 -7.18 19.04 -17.77
CA TYR A 24 -7.63 19.37 -16.42
C TYR A 24 -7.40 20.84 -16.08
N SER A 25 -6.24 21.40 -16.46
CA SER A 25 -5.92 22.81 -16.25
C SER A 25 -6.90 23.74 -16.96
N THR A 26 -7.27 23.42 -18.20
CA THR A 26 -8.23 24.20 -19.00
C THR A 26 -9.65 24.08 -18.43
N ILE A 27 -10.06 22.88 -18.05
CA ILE A 27 -11.37 22.66 -17.41
C ILE A 27 -11.48 23.45 -16.10
N LYS A 28 -10.41 23.47 -15.29
CA LYS A 28 -10.35 24.26 -14.06
C LYS A 28 -10.43 25.76 -14.34
N LEU A 29 -9.81 26.23 -15.42
CA LEU A 29 -9.89 27.63 -15.86
C LEU A 29 -11.32 28.00 -16.26
N TYR A 30 -12.03 27.14 -16.99
CA TYR A 30 -13.43 27.37 -17.36
C TYR A 30 -14.34 27.41 -16.13
N LEU A 31 -14.16 26.50 -15.19
CA LEU A 31 -14.88 26.52 -13.91
C LEU A 31 -14.58 27.78 -13.10
N ALA A 32 -13.34 28.30 -13.15
CA ALA A 32 -13.01 29.58 -12.54
C ALA A 32 -13.74 30.75 -13.22
N GLY A 33 -13.93 30.71 -14.54
CA GLY A 33 -14.75 31.66 -15.28
C GLY A 33 -16.23 31.60 -14.87
N VAL A 34 -16.80 30.40 -14.74
CA VAL A 34 -18.18 30.20 -14.24
C VAL A 34 -18.33 30.75 -12.82
N ARG A 35 -17.34 30.50 -11.95
CA ARG A 35 -17.30 31.09 -10.60
C ARG A 35 -17.26 32.61 -10.64
N PHE A 36 -16.37 33.19 -11.45
CA PHE A 36 -16.22 34.64 -11.57
C PHE A 36 -17.53 35.30 -12.02
N HIS A 37 -18.19 34.72 -13.02
CA HIS A 37 -19.49 35.22 -13.48
C HIS A 37 -20.54 35.15 -12.37
N GLY A 38 -20.69 34.00 -11.71
CA GLY A 38 -21.69 33.84 -10.64
C GLY A 38 -21.47 34.79 -9.47
N VAL A 39 -20.22 34.99 -9.06
CA VAL A 39 -19.90 35.91 -7.94
C VAL A 39 -20.19 37.36 -8.31
N ASN A 40 -19.85 37.80 -9.53
CA ASN A 40 -19.97 39.21 -9.91
C ASN A 40 -21.37 39.62 -10.38
N PHE A 41 -22.13 38.72 -11.00
CA PHE A 41 -23.43 39.05 -11.60
C PHE A 41 -24.62 38.46 -10.83
N ASP A 42 -24.45 37.27 -10.23
CA ASP A 42 -25.52 36.57 -9.51
C ASP A 42 -25.36 36.64 -7.99
N ASN A 43 -24.26 37.23 -7.49
CA ASN A 43 -23.85 37.26 -6.09
C ASN A 43 -23.87 35.88 -5.40
N VAL A 44 -23.61 34.81 -6.17
CA VAL A 44 -23.65 33.41 -5.72
C VAL A 44 -22.43 32.69 -6.27
N ASN A 45 -21.81 31.81 -5.47
CA ASN A 45 -20.76 30.92 -5.97
C ASN A 45 -21.39 29.61 -6.48
N PRO A 46 -21.48 29.37 -7.80
CA PRO A 46 -22.12 28.18 -8.35
C PRO A 46 -21.36 26.88 -8.08
N LEU A 47 -20.11 26.95 -7.58
CA LEU A 47 -19.29 25.78 -7.25
C LEU A 47 -19.44 25.35 -5.78
N CYS A 48 -20.25 26.07 -5.00
CA CYS A 48 -20.52 25.76 -3.60
C CYS A 48 -22.01 25.53 -3.36
N ASP A 49 -22.31 24.79 -2.30
CA ASP A 49 -23.66 24.66 -1.77
C ASP A 49 -24.12 25.97 -1.07
N LYS A 50 -25.34 25.95 -0.55
CA LYS A 50 -25.95 27.08 0.17
C LYS A 50 -25.18 27.48 1.44
N PHE A 51 -24.33 26.59 1.97
CA PHE A 51 -23.52 26.79 3.16
C PHE A 51 -22.07 27.21 2.82
N GLY A 52 -21.76 27.36 1.52
CA GLY A 52 -20.42 27.73 1.06
C GLY A 52 -19.46 26.55 0.94
N HIS A 53 -19.91 25.31 1.16
CA HIS A 53 -19.08 24.12 1.00
C HIS A 53 -18.95 23.73 -0.46
N THR A 54 -17.75 23.30 -0.86
CA THR A 54 -17.50 22.81 -2.20
C THR A 54 -18.22 21.48 -2.44
N TYR A 55 -18.81 21.33 -3.62
CA TYR A 55 -19.46 20.10 -4.06
C TYR A 55 -18.48 18.91 -4.14
N GLN A 56 -18.63 17.94 -3.23
CA GLN A 56 -17.75 16.77 -3.15
C GLN A 56 -17.81 15.91 -4.41
N ARG A 57 -18.99 15.75 -5.03
CA ARG A 57 -19.13 14.94 -6.26
C ARG A 57 -18.38 15.62 -7.41
N LEU A 58 -18.52 16.93 -7.56
CA LEU A 58 -17.76 17.71 -8.55
C LEU A 58 -16.24 17.59 -8.32
N GLN A 59 -15.78 17.69 -7.07
CA GLN A 59 -14.36 17.51 -6.75
C GLN A 59 -13.86 16.10 -7.08
N ASN A 60 -14.66 15.06 -6.82
CA ASN A 60 -14.30 13.68 -7.16
C ASN A 60 -14.18 13.47 -8.67
N VAL A 61 -15.09 14.06 -9.46
CA VAL A 61 -15.02 14.03 -10.92
C VAL A 61 -13.77 14.74 -11.42
N LEU A 62 -13.49 15.95 -10.94
CA LEU A 62 -12.28 16.72 -11.27
C LEU A 62 -11.00 15.96 -10.92
N ASN A 63 -10.97 15.30 -9.76
CA ASN A 63 -9.86 14.45 -9.34
C ASN A 63 -9.70 13.22 -10.26
N GLY A 64 -10.81 12.64 -10.72
CA GLY A 64 -10.83 11.59 -11.73
C GLY A 64 -10.20 12.05 -13.04
N VAL A 65 -10.60 13.21 -13.55
CA VAL A 65 -10.02 13.83 -14.75
C VAL A 65 -8.51 14.02 -14.58
N LYS A 66 -8.10 14.68 -13.49
CA LYS A 66 -6.68 14.91 -13.17
C LYS A 66 -5.87 13.60 -13.13
N LYS A 67 -6.40 12.56 -12.50
CA LYS A 67 -5.75 11.24 -12.42
C LYS A 67 -5.67 10.56 -13.79
N SER A 68 -6.70 10.66 -14.62
CA SER A 68 -6.70 10.07 -15.96
C SER A 68 -5.66 10.70 -16.91
N GLU A 69 -5.36 11.98 -16.72
CA GLU A 69 -4.30 12.68 -17.46
C GLU A 69 -2.90 12.42 -16.89
N SER A 70 -2.83 12.09 -15.60
CA SER A 70 -1.57 11.81 -14.93
C SER A 70 -1.04 10.46 -15.39
N LYS A 71 -0.11 10.45 -16.36
CA LYS A 71 0.73 9.28 -16.58
C LYS A 71 1.57 9.06 -15.31
N PRO A 72 1.50 7.89 -14.65
CA PRO A 72 2.38 7.64 -13.51
C PRO A 72 3.83 7.73 -14.01
N LEU A 73 4.62 8.66 -13.43
CA LEU A 73 6.02 8.87 -13.80
C LEU A 73 6.85 7.58 -13.73
N ARG A 74 6.46 6.66 -12.83
CA ARG A 74 6.93 5.27 -12.76
C ARG A 74 5.78 4.38 -12.34
N GLN A 75 5.38 3.45 -13.20
CA GLN A 75 4.44 2.40 -12.81
C GLN A 75 5.16 1.46 -11.83
N LYS A 76 4.61 1.28 -10.63
CA LYS A 76 5.09 0.24 -9.71
C LYS A 76 4.67 -1.11 -10.28
N LEU A 77 5.64 -1.90 -10.69
CA LEU A 77 5.40 -3.27 -11.17
C LEU A 77 5.36 -4.23 -9.97
N PRO A 78 4.51 -5.26 -10.01
CA PRO A 78 4.49 -6.28 -8.97
C PRO A 78 5.79 -7.09 -9.00
N ILE A 79 6.23 -7.54 -7.82
CA ILE A 79 7.25 -8.57 -7.73
C ILE A 79 6.59 -9.86 -8.21
N THR A 80 7.10 -10.44 -9.29
CA THR A 80 6.63 -11.74 -9.78
C THR A 80 7.39 -12.86 -9.08
N PHE A 81 6.87 -14.09 -9.16
CA PHE A 81 7.54 -15.27 -8.62
C PHE A 81 8.97 -15.42 -9.17
N LYS A 82 9.17 -15.16 -10.47
CA LYS A 82 10.50 -15.22 -11.10
C LYS A 82 11.47 -14.23 -10.47
N ILE A 83 11.03 -12.98 -10.27
CA ILE A 83 11.85 -11.94 -9.62
C ILE A 83 12.17 -12.35 -8.18
N LEU A 84 11.19 -12.88 -7.43
CA LEU A 84 11.41 -13.38 -6.07
C LEU A 84 12.47 -14.49 -6.05
N GLN A 85 12.39 -15.45 -6.97
CA GLN A 85 13.34 -16.54 -7.09
C GLN A 85 14.75 -16.03 -7.41
N GLU A 86 14.89 -15.05 -8.31
CA GLU A 86 16.16 -14.40 -8.63
C GLU A 86 16.75 -13.68 -7.41
N ILE A 87 15.92 -12.94 -6.65
CA ILE A 87 16.34 -12.28 -5.41
C ILE A 87 16.87 -13.30 -4.41
N VAL A 88 16.10 -14.36 -4.14
CA VAL A 88 16.50 -15.39 -3.15
C VAL A 88 17.77 -16.11 -3.59
N THR A 89 17.89 -16.47 -4.87
CA THR A 89 19.09 -17.13 -5.41
C THR A 89 20.32 -16.22 -5.29
N CYS A 90 20.18 -14.92 -5.57
CA CYS A 90 21.27 -13.96 -5.42
C CYS A 90 21.75 -13.84 -3.97
N LEU A 91 20.82 -13.77 -3.01
CA LEU A 91 21.14 -13.72 -1.58
C LEU A 91 21.81 -15.01 -1.09
N GLN A 92 21.43 -16.18 -1.63
CA GLN A 92 22.08 -17.46 -1.32
C GLN A 92 23.54 -17.53 -1.80
N CYS A 93 23.92 -16.73 -2.79
CA CYS A 93 25.31 -16.60 -3.23
C CYS A 93 26.16 -15.68 -2.34
N GLY A 94 25.61 -15.17 -1.22
CA GLY A 94 26.35 -14.33 -0.28
C GLY A 94 26.43 -12.86 -0.70
N PHE A 95 25.29 -12.25 -1.06
CA PHE A 95 25.25 -10.87 -1.57
C PHE A 95 25.79 -9.85 -0.56
N PHE A 96 25.46 -10.01 0.73
CA PHE A 96 25.92 -9.12 1.79
C PHE A 96 27.21 -9.58 2.49
N ASN A 97 27.81 -10.70 2.07
CA ASN A 97 28.93 -11.37 2.76
C ASN A 97 28.64 -11.65 4.24
N HIS A 98 27.37 -11.78 4.62
CA HIS A 98 26.95 -12.02 6.00
C HIS A 98 25.73 -12.95 6.00
N ASP A 99 25.97 -14.24 6.21
CA ASP A 99 24.99 -15.31 6.07
C ASP A 99 23.66 -15.04 6.77
N TYR A 100 23.71 -14.49 7.99
CA TYR A 100 22.49 -14.14 8.74
C TYR A 100 21.70 -12.98 8.11
N MET A 101 22.37 -11.96 7.55
CA MET A 101 21.66 -10.86 6.88
C MET A 101 21.04 -11.36 5.58
N ASP A 102 21.80 -12.11 4.78
CA ASP A 102 21.30 -12.72 3.55
C ASP A 102 20.08 -13.61 3.84
N LEU A 103 20.13 -14.46 4.88
CA LEU A 103 19.01 -15.30 5.30
C LEU A 103 17.80 -14.49 5.79
N THR A 104 18.03 -13.42 6.55
CA THR A 104 16.96 -12.54 7.04
C THR A 104 16.25 -11.85 5.87
N PHE A 105 17.00 -11.32 4.90
CA PHE A 105 16.44 -10.71 3.69
C PHE A 105 15.69 -11.72 2.84
N GLN A 106 16.23 -12.91 2.62
CA GLN A 106 15.54 -14.00 1.90
C GLN A 106 14.18 -14.29 2.55
N THR A 107 14.20 -14.50 3.86
CA THR A 107 13.01 -14.84 4.63
C THR A 107 11.99 -13.71 4.60
N ALA A 108 12.42 -12.46 4.76
CA ALA A 108 11.54 -11.29 4.70
C ALA A 108 10.89 -11.12 3.32
N CYS A 109 11.64 -11.28 2.22
CA CYS A 109 11.10 -11.20 0.87
C CYS A 109 10.07 -12.31 0.59
N VAL A 110 10.37 -13.54 0.98
CA VAL A 110 9.47 -14.69 0.79
C VAL A 110 8.22 -14.55 1.66
N LEU A 111 8.38 -14.17 2.93
CA LEU A 111 7.28 -13.91 3.84
C LEU A 111 6.36 -12.80 3.31
N ALA A 112 6.93 -11.69 2.83
CA ALA A 112 6.15 -10.59 2.27
C ALA A 112 5.40 -10.98 0.99
N PHE A 113 6.00 -11.81 0.14
CA PHE A 113 5.37 -12.28 -1.09
C PHE A 113 4.18 -13.20 -0.82
N TYR A 114 4.36 -14.25 0.00
CA TYR A 114 3.28 -15.22 0.28
C TYR A 114 2.24 -14.68 1.26
N GLY A 115 2.65 -13.83 2.21
CA GLY A 115 1.74 -13.18 3.15
C GLY A 115 1.06 -11.94 2.59
N PHE A 116 1.39 -11.52 1.36
CA PHE A 116 0.92 -10.25 0.75
C PHE A 116 1.14 -9.04 1.66
N LEU A 117 2.27 -9.02 2.38
CA LEU A 117 2.54 -8.05 3.41
C LEU A 117 2.96 -6.70 2.82
N ARG A 118 2.50 -5.63 3.45
CA ARG A 118 3.03 -4.28 3.24
C ARG A 118 4.33 -4.15 4.03
N CYS A 119 5.26 -3.32 3.55
CA CYS A 119 6.54 -3.12 4.23
C CYS A 119 6.38 -2.83 5.74
N ASN A 120 5.45 -1.96 6.12
CA ASN A 120 5.21 -1.61 7.53
C ASN A 120 4.72 -2.78 8.41
N GLU A 121 4.28 -3.89 7.85
CA GLU A 121 3.73 -5.03 8.60
C GLU A 121 4.86 -5.98 9.06
N PHE A 122 6.03 -5.93 8.42
CA PHE A 122 7.19 -6.76 8.76
C PHE A 122 8.49 -5.97 8.94
N THR A 123 8.46 -4.63 8.77
CA THR A 123 9.59 -3.74 9.05
C THR A 123 9.24 -2.69 10.10
N CYS A 124 10.26 -2.22 10.81
CA CYS A 124 10.12 -1.15 11.80
C CYS A 124 10.35 0.21 11.12
N ARG A 125 9.45 1.18 11.36
CA ARG A 125 9.59 2.54 10.80
C ARG A 125 10.61 3.41 11.53
N THR A 126 10.65 3.32 12.85
CA THR A 126 11.45 4.21 13.71
C THR A 126 12.10 3.41 14.84
N VAL A 127 11.35 3.20 15.91
CA VAL A 127 11.74 2.42 17.07
C VAL A 127 10.96 1.12 17.03
N PHE A 128 11.64 0.02 17.32
CA PHE A 128 11.00 -1.28 17.42
C PHE A 128 10.13 -1.31 18.68
N ASP A 129 8.88 -1.72 18.49
CA ASP A 129 7.88 -1.89 19.53
C ASP A 129 7.31 -3.31 19.44
N PRO A 130 7.59 -4.21 20.41
CA PRO A 130 7.12 -5.58 20.39
C PRO A 130 5.60 -5.75 20.31
N ASP A 131 4.83 -4.75 20.77
CA ASP A 131 3.37 -4.81 20.80
C ASP A 131 2.75 -4.46 19.44
N SER A 132 3.49 -3.79 18.56
CA SER A 132 3.00 -3.36 17.24
C SER A 132 3.82 -3.89 16.06
N ASN A 133 5.02 -4.41 16.30
CA ASN A 133 5.91 -4.92 15.27
C ASN A 133 6.03 -6.44 15.34
N LEU A 134 6.31 -7.03 14.17
CA LEU A 134 6.48 -8.46 14.04
C LEU A 134 7.69 -8.95 14.85
N CYS A 135 7.43 -9.87 15.77
CA CYS A 135 8.40 -10.47 16.68
C CYS A 135 8.64 -11.95 16.33
N VAL A 136 9.68 -12.53 16.93
CA VAL A 136 9.92 -13.98 16.86
C VAL A 136 8.73 -14.78 17.42
N SER A 137 8.10 -14.29 18.50
CA SER A 137 6.91 -14.90 19.11
C SER A 137 5.67 -14.93 18.22
N ASP A 138 5.64 -14.13 17.17
CA ASP A 138 4.50 -14.08 16.25
C ASP A 138 4.54 -15.20 15.20
N ILE A 139 5.59 -16.02 15.18
CA ILE A 139 5.79 -17.12 14.24
C ILE A 139 5.56 -18.44 14.96
N ASN A 140 4.52 -19.15 14.56
CA ASN A 140 4.13 -20.42 15.17
C ASN A 140 4.15 -21.55 14.14
N PHE A 141 4.99 -22.56 14.35
CA PHE A 141 5.01 -23.78 13.55
C PHE A 141 3.90 -24.71 14.04
N VAL A 142 2.81 -24.80 13.28
CA VAL A 142 1.60 -25.56 13.65
C VAL A 142 1.77 -27.04 13.32
N SER A 143 2.45 -27.35 12.21
CA SER A 143 2.74 -28.71 11.77
C SER A 143 4.06 -28.75 10.99
N GLU A 144 4.50 -29.95 10.57
CA GLU A 144 5.70 -30.12 9.72
C GLU A 144 5.60 -29.47 8.33
N CYS A 145 4.41 -28.97 7.97
CA CYS A 145 4.08 -28.40 6.67
C CYS A 145 3.42 -27.01 6.78
N GLU A 146 3.16 -26.49 7.97
CA GLU A 146 2.44 -25.22 8.16
C GLU A 146 3.10 -24.35 9.22
N VAL A 147 3.29 -23.07 8.88
CA VAL A 147 3.71 -22.03 9.80
C VAL A 147 2.71 -20.88 9.73
N THR A 148 2.32 -20.36 10.89
CA THR A 148 1.41 -19.23 11.01
C THR A 148 2.17 -18.01 11.49
N VAL A 149 1.78 -16.84 10.97
CA VAL A 149 2.36 -15.54 11.31
C VAL A 149 1.26 -14.63 11.81
N ASN A 150 1.39 -14.14 13.05
CA ASN A 150 0.44 -13.24 13.67
C ASN A 150 0.82 -11.77 13.43
N LEU A 151 0.06 -11.06 12.61
CA LEU A 151 0.23 -9.63 12.40
C LEU A 151 -0.56 -8.85 13.44
N LYS A 152 0.12 -8.27 14.42
CA LYS A 152 -0.49 -7.50 15.53
C LYS A 152 -1.20 -6.22 15.09
N ALA A 153 -0.71 -5.57 14.03
CA ALA A 153 -1.27 -4.31 13.55
C ALA A 153 -1.29 -4.29 12.02
N THR A 154 -2.48 -4.15 11.43
CA THR A 154 -2.61 -3.86 10.01
C THR A 154 -3.21 -2.47 9.81
N LYS A 155 -2.83 -1.79 8.74
CA LYS A 155 -3.30 -0.41 8.47
C LYS A 155 -4.83 -0.31 8.35
N THR A 156 -5.49 -1.40 7.99
CA THR A 156 -6.95 -1.50 7.82
C THR A 156 -7.67 -1.90 9.10
N ASP A 157 -6.93 -2.29 10.14
CA ASP A 157 -7.51 -2.75 11.40
C ASP A 157 -7.65 -1.59 12.37
N ILE A 158 -8.82 -0.95 12.29
CA ILE A 158 -9.22 0.16 13.17
C ILE A 158 -9.25 -0.29 14.64
N PHE A 159 -9.45 -1.59 14.90
CA PHE A 159 -9.60 -2.17 16.23
C PHE A 159 -8.35 -2.89 16.76
N ARG A 160 -7.27 -2.97 15.96
CA ARG A 160 -6.01 -3.67 16.28
C ARG A 160 -6.20 -5.10 16.81
N GLN A 161 -7.15 -5.84 16.26
CA GLN A 161 -7.37 -7.25 16.57
C GLN A 161 -6.28 -8.16 16.00
N GLY A 162 -5.55 -7.68 14.99
CA GLY A 162 -4.53 -8.44 14.28
C GLY A 162 -5.10 -9.50 13.34
N ILE A 163 -4.23 -10.12 12.54
CA ILE A 163 -4.59 -11.15 11.56
C ILE A 163 -3.55 -12.26 11.59
N ILE A 164 -4.02 -13.51 11.57
CA ILE A 164 -3.16 -14.69 11.44
C ILE A 164 -3.08 -15.10 9.96
N ILE A 165 -1.87 -15.28 9.45
CA ILE A 165 -1.60 -15.73 8.09
C ILE A 165 -0.99 -17.13 8.15
N SER A 166 -1.63 -18.10 7.51
CA SER A 166 -1.06 -19.44 7.30
C SER A 166 -0.18 -19.49 6.06
N LEU A 167 1.03 -20.03 6.21
CA LEU A 167 1.99 -20.27 5.15
C LEU A 167 2.33 -21.76 5.12
N PHE A 168 2.31 -22.33 3.92
CA PHE A 168 2.49 -23.77 3.73
C PHE A 168 3.86 -24.09 3.15
N LYS A 169 4.37 -25.27 3.48
CA LYS A 169 5.59 -25.83 2.91
C LYS A 169 5.38 -26.14 1.44
N ILE A 170 6.28 -25.62 0.62
CA ILE A 170 6.33 -25.85 -0.81
C ILE A 170 7.72 -26.35 -1.21
N GLU A 171 7.83 -26.86 -2.44
CA GLU A 171 9.12 -27.22 -3.04
C GLU A 171 9.84 -26.00 -3.63
N GLY A 172 11.17 -26.09 -3.74
CA GLY A 172 12.01 -25.03 -4.30
C GLY A 172 12.67 -24.10 -3.27
N VAL A 173 13.40 -23.10 -3.80
CA VAL A 173 14.25 -22.18 -3.02
C VAL A 173 13.45 -21.08 -2.30
N VAL A 174 12.26 -20.75 -2.79
CA VAL A 174 11.37 -19.72 -2.23
C VAL A 174 10.37 -20.29 -1.22
N CYS A 175 10.71 -21.39 -0.53
CA CYS A 175 9.80 -22.03 0.41
C CYS A 175 9.72 -21.24 1.74
N PRO A 176 8.54 -20.68 2.11
CA PRO A 176 8.40 -19.87 3.32
C PRO A 176 8.68 -20.71 4.57
N TYR A 177 8.18 -21.94 4.63
CA TYR A 177 8.40 -22.84 5.78
C TYR A 177 9.89 -23.12 6.02
N LYS A 178 10.64 -23.49 4.97
CA LYS A 178 12.07 -23.83 5.09
C LYS A 178 12.89 -22.62 5.52
N LEU A 179 12.68 -21.46 4.90
CA LEU A 179 13.43 -20.24 5.23
C LEU A 179 13.10 -19.74 6.64
N LEU A 180 11.83 -19.74 7.04
CA LEU A 180 11.43 -19.39 8.42
C LEU A 180 12.05 -20.37 9.43
N SER A 181 11.99 -21.68 9.17
CA SER A 181 12.59 -22.69 10.07
C SER A 181 14.10 -22.53 10.21
N GLN A 182 14.81 -22.23 9.11
CA GLN A 182 16.24 -21.95 9.12
C GLN A 182 16.55 -20.67 9.91
N LEU A 183 15.84 -19.58 9.65
CA LEU A 183 16.03 -18.31 10.35
C LEU A 183 15.79 -18.48 11.85
N MET A 184 14.72 -19.17 12.25
CA MET A 184 14.40 -19.41 13.66
C MET A 184 15.46 -20.28 14.34
N SER A 185 15.97 -21.32 13.67
CA SER A 185 17.07 -22.14 14.18
C SER A 185 18.34 -21.30 14.44
N VAL A 186 18.71 -20.42 13.51
CA VAL A 186 19.85 -19.50 13.67
C VAL A 186 19.61 -18.51 14.82
N ARG A 187 18.40 -17.95 14.91
CA ARG A 187 17.98 -17.04 15.98
C ARG A 187 18.10 -17.68 17.37
N LEU A 188 17.66 -18.93 17.50
CA LEU A 188 17.76 -19.70 18.74
C LEU A 188 19.23 -19.90 19.15
N ASN A 189 20.10 -20.23 18.19
CA ASN A 189 21.55 -20.35 18.45
C ASN A 189 22.19 -19.03 18.88
N LEU A 190 21.64 -17.89 18.44
CA LEU A 190 22.05 -16.55 18.84
C LEU A 190 21.39 -16.06 20.15
N ASN A 191 20.65 -16.92 20.86
CA ASN A 191 19.91 -16.60 22.09
C ASN A 191 18.85 -15.48 21.92
N ALA A 192 18.20 -15.42 20.77
CA ALA A 192 17.12 -14.46 20.52
C ALA A 192 15.97 -14.65 21.52
N LYS A 193 15.46 -13.53 22.06
CA LYS A 193 14.31 -13.49 22.95
C LYS A 193 13.01 -13.46 22.14
N GLN A 194 11.91 -13.88 22.77
CA GLN A 194 10.58 -13.89 22.15
C GLN A 194 10.10 -12.52 21.65
N ASN A 195 10.54 -11.45 22.31
CA ASN A 195 10.20 -10.07 21.98
C ASN A 195 11.22 -9.42 21.04
N ASP A 196 12.20 -10.16 20.53
CA ASP A 196 13.15 -9.59 19.58
C ASP A 196 12.49 -9.42 18.21
N SER A 197 12.90 -8.37 17.50
CA SER A 197 12.38 -8.02 16.19
C SER A 197 12.63 -9.14 15.20
N PHE A 198 11.63 -9.47 14.37
CA PHE A 198 11.77 -10.45 13.29
C PHE A 198 12.91 -10.13 12.29
N SER A 199 13.26 -8.85 12.11
CA SER A 199 14.19 -8.41 11.06
C SER A 199 15.52 -7.84 11.56
N ARG A 200 15.76 -7.78 12.88
CA ARG A 200 17.06 -7.41 13.48
C ARG A 200 17.71 -8.60 14.14
#